data_AF-A0A3B8MED2-F1
#
_entry.id   AF-A0A3B8MED2-F1
#
_cell.length_a   1.000
_cell.length_b   1.000
_cell.length_c   1.000
_cell.angle_alpha   90.00
_cell.angle_beta   90.00
_cell.angle_gamma   90.00
#
_symmetry.space_group_name_H-M   'P 1'
#
loop_
_entity.id
_entity.type
_entity.pdbx_description
1 polymer ?
#
loop_
_entity_poly.entity_id
_entity_poly.type
_entity_poly.pdbx_seq_one_letter_code
_entity_poly.pdbx_strand_id
1 'polypeptide(L)'
;MRRLWLSVLLVLVAWGCAEVRDTPQTTQFTAVTAPQGVSVYYDRDIQALFNRSCTGGCHEPGGSGVVDTDLDLTSSVSYAELLDVTASKNGPQVVSGEPESSLLVWKIEGLDASGRAVFGDPMPLGRPLLTAGEVAQVRTWIEEGALWSIAPPSPPPCPLSGRPGGDDGRGHL
;
A
#
# COMPACT_ATOMS: atom_id res chain seq x y z
N MET A 1 -16.58 73.87 50.42
CA MET A 1 -17.29 72.78 51.15
C MET A 1 -16.95 71.47 50.43
N ARG A 2 -16.17 70.54 51.03
CA ARG A 2 -16.61 69.35 51.80
C ARG A 2 -17.49 68.40 50.93
N ARG A 3 -17.21 67.11 50.67
CA ARG A 3 -16.36 66.08 51.32
C ARG A 3 -16.06 64.93 50.33
N LEU A 4 -14.90 64.29 50.53
CA LEU A 4 -14.55 62.94 50.04
C LEU A 4 -15.50 61.89 50.61
N TRP A 5 -15.78 60.83 49.83
CA TRP A 5 -16.19 59.52 50.34
C TRP A 5 -15.48 58.40 49.59
N LEU A 6 -14.55 57.74 50.30
CA LEU A 6 -14.02 56.41 50.03
C LEU A 6 -15.16 55.38 50.02
N SER A 7 -14.98 54.27 49.29
CA SER A 7 -15.27 52.86 49.67
C SER A 7 -15.52 52.03 48.40
N VAL A 8 -15.21 50.74 48.26
CA VAL A 8 -14.53 49.71 49.07
C VAL A 8 -14.25 48.59 48.04
N LEU A 9 -13.04 48.05 48.03
CA LEU A 9 -12.70 46.84 47.27
C LEU A 9 -13.39 45.63 47.91
N LEU A 10 -14.17 44.87 47.14
CA LEU A 10 -14.67 43.56 47.53
C LEU A 10 -13.85 42.48 46.80
N VAL A 11 -12.89 41.89 47.49
CA VAL A 11 -12.14 40.71 47.01
C VAL A 11 -12.90 39.46 47.44
N LEU A 12 -13.51 38.76 46.48
CA LEU A 12 -14.10 37.44 46.67
C LEU A 12 -13.05 36.38 46.37
N VAL A 13 -12.48 35.77 47.42
CA VAL A 13 -11.64 34.58 47.28
C VAL A 13 -12.56 33.35 47.31
N ALA A 14 -12.81 32.77 46.15
CA ALA A 14 -13.49 31.49 46.04
C ALA A 14 -12.49 30.35 46.30
N TRP A 15 -12.64 29.64 47.41
CA TRP A 15 -12.04 28.32 47.61
C TRP A 15 -12.75 27.31 46.72
N GLY A 16 -12.11 26.95 45.61
CA GLY A 16 -12.48 25.78 44.82
C GLY A 16 -11.76 24.55 45.35
N CYS A 17 -12.49 23.56 45.84
CA CYS A 17 -11.98 22.19 45.91
C CYS A 17 -11.87 21.67 44.47
N ALA A 18 -10.66 21.58 43.94
CA ALA A 18 -10.43 20.90 42.66
C ALA A 18 -10.51 19.39 42.90
N GLU A 19 -11.60 18.78 42.48
CA GLU A 19 -11.69 17.32 42.33
C GLU A 19 -10.80 16.94 41.13
N VAL A 20 -9.65 16.32 41.40
CA VAL A 20 -8.85 15.65 40.38
C VAL A 20 -9.69 14.50 39.84
N ARG A 21 -10.28 14.72 38.67
CA ARG A 21 -10.86 13.64 37.88
C ARG A 21 -9.71 12.96 37.15
N ASP A 22 -9.34 11.77 37.62
CA ASP A 22 -8.50 10.85 36.85
C ASP A 22 -9.24 10.55 35.54
N THR A 23 -8.78 11.22 34.48
CA THR A 23 -9.24 10.93 33.12
C THR A 23 -8.47 9.69 32.69
N PRO A 24 -9.11 8.57 32.36
CA PRO A 24 -8.38 7.45 31.76
C PRO A 24 -7.76 7.98 30.46
N GLN A 25 -6.43 8.05 30.42
CA GLN A 25 -5.70 8.32 29.20
C GLN A 25 -5.87 7.10 28.29
N THR A 26 -6.97 7.09 27.54
CA THR A 26 -7.06 6.32 26.32
C THR A 26 -5.92 6.80 25.44
N THR A 27 -4.85 6.02 25.37
CA THR A 27 -3.77 6.18 24.41
C THR A 27 -4.41 6.27 23.03
N GLN A 28 -4.55 7.48 22.49
CA GLN A 28 -5.03 7.69 21.15
C GLN A 28 -3.92 7.24 20.22
N PHE A 29 -4.04 6.00 19.73
CA PHE A 29 -3.39 5.63 18.49
C PHE A 29 -4.01 6.52 17.41
N THR A 30 -3.27 7.53 16.97
CA THR A 30 -3.60 8.22 15.73
C THR A 30 -3.54 7.18 14.63
N ALA A 31 -4.71 6.73 14.18
CA ALA A 31 -4.82 5.95 12.97
C ALA A 31 -4.11 6.75 11.88
N VAL A 32 -3.05 6.18 11.31
CA VAL A 32 -2.46 6.70 10.08
C VAL A 32 -3.58 6.60 9.05
N THR A 33 -4.13 7.76 8.68
CA THR A 33 -5.11 7.84 7.59
C THR A 33 -4.47 7.20 6.37
N ALA A 34 -5.02 6.07 5.92
CA ALA A 34 -4.65 5.48 4.64
C ALA A 34 -4.69 6.58 3.56
N PRO A 35 -3.78 6.58 2.57
CA PRO A 35 -3.82 7.56 1.49
C PRO A 35 -5.24 7.61 0.91
N GLN A 36 -5.89 8.76 1.05
CA GLN A 36 -7.22 9.00 0.54
C GLN A 36 -7.14 8.91 -1.00
N GLY A 37 -7.94 8.04 -1.59
CA GLY A 37 -7.99 7.88 -3.05
C GLY A 37 -7.30 6.62 -3.62
N VAL A 38 -6.83 5.68 -2.78
CA VAL A 38 -6.40 4.35 -3.26
C VAL A 38 -7.55 3.35 -3.13
N SER A 39 -8.00 2.83 -4.27
CA SER A 39 -9.14 1.93 -4.39
C SER A 39 -8.74 0.49 -4.75
N VAL A 40 -7.60 0.29 -5.41
CA VAL A 40 -7.14 -1.03 -5.88
C VAL A 40 -5.78 -1.39 -5.28
N TYR A 41 -5.69 -2.58 -4.69
CA TYR A 41 -4.46 -3.11 -4.10
C TYR A 41 -4.00 -4.37 -4.82
N TYR A 42 -2.70 -4.54 -4.92
CA TYR A 42 -2.13 -5.67 -5.62
C TYR A 42 -2.56 -7.02 -5.03
N ASP A 43 -2.35 -7.18 -3.71
CA ASP A 43 -2.52 -8.45 -3.01
C ASP A 43 -3.98 -8.94 -3.03
N ARG A 44 -4.91 -8.00 -2.91
CA ARG A 44 -6.36 -8.26 -2.88
C ARG A 44 -6.95 -8.42 -4.27
N ASP A 45 -6.62 -7.53 -5.21
CA ASP A 45 -7.36 -7.37 -6.46
C ASP A 45 -6.59 -7.89 -7.68
N ILE A 46 -5.34 -7.43 -7.84
CA ILE A 46 -4.55 -7.70 -9.05
C ILE A 46 -4.03 -9.14 -9.07
N GLN A 47 -3.54 -9.64 -7.93
CA GLN A 47 -3.11 -11.03 -7.85
C GLN A 47 -4.27 -12.00 -8.11
N ALA A 48 -5.47 -11.69 -7.60
CA ALA A 48 -6.67 -12.48 -7.86
C ALA A 48 -7.05 -12.46 -9.35
N LEU A 49 -6.74 -11.38 -10.08
CA LEU A 49 -6.86 -11.29 -11.54
C LEU A 49 -5.84 -12.15 -12.27
N PHE A 50 -4.58 -12.10 -11.88
CA PHE A 50 -3.58 -12.96 -12.49
C PHE A 50 -3.87 -14.44 -12.27
N ASN A 51 -4.28 -14.81 -11.05
CA ASN A 51 -4.62 -16.19 -10.69
C ASN A 51 -5.77 -16.77 -11.52
N ARG A 52 -6.72 -15.94 -11.98
CA ARG A 52 -7.87 -16.40 -12.78
C ARG A 52 -7.61 -16.37 -14.29
N SER A 53 -6.86 -15.39 -14.76
CA SER A 53 -6.80 -15.06 -16.20
C SER A 53 -5.43 -15.27 -16.82
N CYS A 54 -4.35 -15.22 -16.04
CA CYS A 54 -2.98 -15.18 -16.56
C CYS A 54 -2.17 -16.43 -16.20
N THR A 55 -2.45 -17.03 -15.05
CA THR A 55 -1.89 -18.32 -14.62
C THR A 55 -2.72 -19.50 -15.14
N GLY A 56 -2.29 -20.74 -14.88
CA GLY A 56 -2.93 -21.95 -15.40
C GLY A 56 -2.32 -22.45 -16.70
N GLY A 57 -1.00 -22.52 -16.75
CA GLY A 57 -0.20 -23.06 -17.85
C GLY A 57 0.51 -22.01 -18.71
N CYS A 58 0.35 -20.72 -18.38
CA CYS A 58 0.98 -19.63 -19.14
C CYS A 58 2.02 -18.88 -18.29
N HIS A 59 1.59 -17.96 -17.42
CA HIS A 59 2.50 -17.16 -16.60
C HIS A 59 2.68 -17.76 -15.19
N GLU A 60 3.23 -18.97 -15.15
CA GLU A 60 3.59 -19.71 -13.93
C GLU A 60 4.76 -20.65 -14.24
N PRO A 61 5.49 -21.17 -13.23
CA PRO A 61 6.65 -22.03 -13.47
C PRO A 61 6.37 -23.19 -14.43
N GLY A 62 7.09 -23.22 -15.54
CA GLY A 62 6.92 -24.23 -16.61
C GLY A 62 5.77 -23.97 -17.58
N GLY A 63 5.01 -22.89 -17.39
CA GLY A 63 4.00 -22.42 -18.32
C GLY A 63 4.58 -21.77 -19.58
N SER A 64 3.81 -21.77 -20.67
CA SER A 64 4.26 -21.28 -21.98
C SER A 64 4.66 -19.79 -21.96
N GLY A 65 3.95 -18.97 -21.18
CA GLY A 65 4.24 -17.54 -21.03
C GLY A 65 5.60 -17.30 -20.35
N VAL A 66 5.90 -18.04 -19.27
CA VAL A 66 7.23 -17.98 -18.64
C VAL A 66 8.33 -18.45 -19.60
N VAL A 67 8.10 -19.52 -20.37
CA VAL A 67 9.08 -20.00 -21.35
C VAL A 67 9.40 -18.95 -22.42
N ASP A 68 8.39 -18.20 -22.86
CA ASP A 68 8.54 -17.22 -23.94
C ASP A 68 9.06 -15.86 -23.46
N THR A 69 8.69 -15.44 -22.25
CA THR A 69 8.91 -14.08 -21.76
C THR A 69 9.64 -13.95 -20.44
N ASP A 70 9.92 -15.07 -19.75
CA ASP A 70 10.53 -15.11 -18.42
C ASP A 70 9.72 -14.35 -17.34
N LEU A 71 8.40 -14.23 -17.54
CA LEU A 71 7.50 -13.53 -16.61
C LEU A 71 6.59 -14.50 -15.88
N ASP A 72 6.79 -14.62 -14.57
CA ASP A 72 5.99 -15.42 -13.65
C ASP A 72 4.98 -14.54 -12.90
N LEU A 73 3.69 -14.78 -13.14
CA LEU A 73 2.61 -14.02 -12.51
C LEU A 73 2.04 -14.71 -11.25
N THR A 74 2.73 -15.73 -10.71
CA THR A 74 2.37 -16.37 -9.45
C THR A 74 2.65 -15.46 -8.26
N SER A 75 1.84 -15.60 -7.20
CA SER A 75 1.81 -14.68 -6.06
C SER A 75 3.11 -14.55 -5.27
N SER A 76 4.05 -15.48 -5.43
CA SER A 76 5.34 -15.45 -4.72
C SER A 76 6.34 -14.46 -5.30
N VAL A 77 6.26 -14.13 -6.60
CA VAL A 77 7.31 -13.39 -7.31
C VAL A 77 6.78 -12.23 -8.16
N SER A 78 5.55 -12.35 -8.64
CA SER A 78 4.95 -11.48 -9.64
C SER A 78 4.97 -9.98 -9.33
N TYR A 79 4.76 -9.55 -8.09
CA TYR A 79 4.83 -8.13 -7.75
C TYR A 79 6.24 -7.57 -7.95
N ALA A 80 7.25 -8.31 -7.52
CA ALA A 80 8.64 -7.89 -7.66
C ALA A 80 9.06 -7.88 -9.14
N GLU A 81 8.69 -8.91 -9.90
CA GLU A 81 9.00 -9.00 -11.34
C GLU A 81 8.33 -7.88 -12.16
N LEU A 82 7.10 -7.50 -11.82
CA LEU A 82 6.39 -6.42 -12.53
C LEU A 82 7.02 -5.05 -12.30
N LEU A 83 7.59 -4.81 -11.12
CA LEU A 83 8.22 -3.53 -10.76
C LEU A 83 9.73 -3.51 -11.04
N ASP A 84 10.32 -4.64 -11.42
CA ASP A 84 11.69 -4.69 -11.89
C ASP A 84 11.76 -4.19 -13.35
N VAL A 85 12.26 -2.96 -13.51
CA VAL A 85 12.45 -2.32 -14.81
C VAL A 85 13.42 -3.06 -15.74
N THR A 86 14.15 -4.05 -15.23
CA THR A 86 15.09 -4.88 -15.99
C THR A 86 14.54 -6.25 -16.36
N ALA A 87 13.39 -6.66 -15.81
CA ALA A 87 12.84 -8.00 -16.00
C ALA A 87 12.34 -8.26 -17.44
N SER A 88 12.16 -7.22 -18.27
CA SER A 88 11.72 -7.37 -19.66
C SER A 88 12.65 -6.65 -20.63
N LYS A 89 13.00 -7.36 -21.70
CA LYS A 89 13.74 -6.81 -22.84
C LYS A 89 12.95 -5.77 -23.66
N ASN A 90 11.63 -5.71 -23.49
CA ASN A 90 10.75 -4.81 -24.24
C ASN A 90 10.48 -3.50 -23.49
N GLY A 91 11.07 -3.31 -22.31
CA GLY A 91 10.81 -2.18 -21.42
C GLY A 91 10.10 -2.59 -20.12
N PRO A 92 9.78 -1.61 -19.25
CA PRO A 92 9.19 -1.86 -17.93
C PRO A 92 7.77 -2.42 -18.03
N GLN A 93 7.50 -3.46 -17.26
CA GLN A 93 6.20 -4.12 -17.18
C GLN A 93 5.17 -3.20 -16.55
N VAL A 94 5.55 -2.57 -15.43
CA VAL A 94 4.75 -1.56 -14.74
C VAL A 94 5.63 -0.34 -14.44
N VAL A 95 5.11 0.84 -14.78
CA VAL A 95 5.63 2.13 -14.36
C VAL A 95 4.61 2.75 -13.42
N SER A 96 4.90 2.76 -12.11
CA SER A 96 4.00 3.31 -11.10
C SER A 96 3.55 4.74 -11.44
N GLY A 97 2.26 4.98 -11.43
CA GLY A 97 1.63 6.26 -11.79
C GLY A 97 1.41 6.46 -13.29
N GLU A 98 1.97 5.61 -14.16
CA GLU A 98 1.94 5.78 -15.61
C GLU A 98 1.41 4.52 -16.33
N PRO A 99 0.08 4.31 -16.33
CA PRO A 99 -0.51 3.16 -17.03
C PRO A 99 -0.21 3.18 -18.54
N GLU A 100 -0.15 4.36 -19.16
CA GLU A 100 0.19 4.51 -20.58
C GLU A 100 1.64 4.14 -20.91
N SER A 101 2.54 4.17 -19.93
CA SER A 101 3.95 3.81 -20.09
C SER A 101 4.23 2.36 -19.68
N SER A 102 3.20 1.58 -19.31
CA SER A 102 3.34 0.25 -18.74
C SER A 102 3.03 -0.85 -19.76
N LEU A 103 4.00 -1.73 -20.04
CA LEU A 103 3.80 -2.83 -20.98
C LEU A 103 2.64 -3.75 -20.58
N LEU A 104 2.36 -3.91 -19.28
CA LEU A 104 1.24 -4.71 -18.81
C LEU A 104 -0.08 -4.23 -19.42
N VAL A 105 -0.32 -2.92 -19.43
CA VAL A 105 -1.52 -2.30 -20.02
C VAL A 105 -1.55 -2.54 -21.52
N TRP A 106 -0.42 -2.32 -22.19
CA TRP A 106 -0.32 -2.53 -23.63
C TRP A 106 -0.60 -3.97 -24.02
N LYS A 107 -0.13 -4.94 -23.22
CA LYS A 107 -0.32 -6.36 -23.50
C LYS A 107 -1.75 -6.82 -23.27
N ILE A 108 -2.47 -6.28 -22.29
CA ILE A 108 -3.89 -6.66 -22.07
C ILE A 108 -4.85 -5.94 -23.02
N GLU A 109 -4.51 -4.73 -23.48
CA GLU A 109 -5.33 -3.98 -24.45
C GLU A 109 -4.97 -4.31 -25.91
N GLY A 110 -3.74 -4.78 -26.16
CA GLY A 110 -3.22 -5.02 -27.51
C GLY A 110 -2.73 -3.76 -28.21
N LEU A 111 -2.76 -2.60 -27.55
CA LEU A 111 -2.44 -1.30 -28.14
C LEU A 111 -1.40 -0.55 -27.29
N ASP A 112 -0.52 0.20 -27.92
CA ASP A 112 0.35 1.16 -27.25
C ASP A 112 -0.40 2.46 -26.94
N ALA A 113 0.24 3.38 -26.21
CA ALA A 113 -0.33 4.69 -25.87
C ALA A 113 -0.75 5.55 -27.10
N SER A 114 -0.28 5.22 -28.30
CA SER A 114 -0.66 5.88 -29.55
C SER A 114 -1.83 5.20 -30.27
N GLY A 115 -2.37 4.12 -29.71
CA GLY A 115 -3.44 3.32 -30.30
C GLY A 115 -2.97 2.38 -31.41
N ARG A 116 -1.66 2.09 -31.49
CA ARG A 116 -1.11 1.14 -32.47
C ARG A 116 -0.98 -0.23 -31.85
N ALA A 117 -1.18 -1.28 -32.66
CA ALA A 117 -1.00 -2.65 -32.21
C ALA A 117 0.40 -2.89 -31.65
N VAL A 118 0.48 -3.53 -30.48
CA VAL A 118 1.77 -3.91 -29.87
C VAL A 118 2.27 -5.25 -30.43
N PHE A 119 3.48 -5.64 -30.02
CA PHE A 119 4.07 -6.91 -30.43
C PHE A 119 3.27 -8.11 -29.88
N GLY A 120 3.02 -9.09 -30.74
CA GLY A 120 2.22 -10.27 -30.42
C GLY A 120 0.75 -9.93 -30.13
N ASP A 121 -0.03 -10.98 -29.88
CA ASP A 121 -1.47 -10.83 -29.63
C ASP A 121 -1.77 -10.34 -28.18
N PRO A 122 -2.97 -9.80 -27.93
CA PRO A 122 -3.38 -9.40 -26.59
C PRO A 122 -3.45 -10.57 -25.62
N MET A 123 -3.15 -10.30 -24.35
CA MET A 123 -3.27 -11.27 -23.26
C MET A 123 -4.65 -11.17 -22.59
N PRO A 124 -5.24 -12.29 -22.14
CA PRO A 124 -4.67 -13.64 -22.16
C PRO A 124 -4.76 -14.34 -23.53
N LEU A 125 -3.64 -14.87 -24.02
CA LEU A 125 -3.56 -15.50 -25.35
C LEU A 125 -4.40 -16.77 -25.42
N GLY A 126 -5.22 -16.91 -26.47
CA GLY A 126 -6.03 -18.11 -26.72
C GLY A 126 -7.13 -18.35 -25.67
N ARG A 127 -7.42 -17.35 -24.83
CA ARG A 127 -8.46 -17.36 -23.79
C ARG A 127 -9.34 -16.12 -23.92
N PRO A 128 -10.49 -16.06 -23.23
CA PRO A 128 -11.28 -14.83 -23.17
C PRO A 128 -10.43 -13.66 -22.69
N LEU A 129 -10.50 -12.54 -23.40
CA LEU A 129 -9.87 -11.29 -23.00
C LEU A 129 -10.48 -10.77 -21.71
N LEU A 130 -9.73 -9.92 -21.01
CA LEU A 130 -10.23 -9.20 -19.85
C LEU A 130 -11.40 -8.30 -20.25
N THR A 131 -12.37 -8.19 -19.36
CA THR A 131 -13.45 -7.21 -19.49
C THR A 131 -12.91 -5.79 -19.33
N ALA A 132 -13.62 -4.81 -19.86
CA ALA A 132 -13.25 -3.40 -19.71
C ALA A 132 -13.10 -2.98 -18.22
N GLY A 133 -13.89 -3.57 -17.31
CA GLY A 133 -13.78 -3.31 -15.88
C GLY A 133 -12.51 -3.88 -15.25
N GLU A 134 -12.04 -5.05 -15.72
CA GLU A 134 -10.80 -5.66 -15.25
C GLU A 134 -9.57 -4.92 -15.79
N VAL A 135 -9.61 -4.48 -17.05
CA VAL A 135 -8.57 -3.61 -17.61
C VAL A 135 -8.52 -2.29 -16.82
N ALA A 136 -9.68 -1.67 -16.57
CA ALA A 136 -9.75 -0.46 -15.75
C ALA A 136 -9.18 -0.68 -14.34
N GLN A 137 -9.45 -1.83 -13.71
CA GLN A 137 -8.89 -2.17 -12.40
C GLN A 137 -7.35 -2.20 -12.41
N VAL A 138 -6.73 -2.82 -13.43
CA VAL A 138 -5.25 -2.82 -13.58
C VAL A 138 -4.72 -1.40 -13.77
N ARG A 139 -5.38 -0.62 -14.64
CA ARG A 139 -4.97 0.77 -14.91
C ARG A 139 -5.05 1.64 -13.67
N THR A 140 -6.15 1.56 -12.92
CA THR A 140 -6.33 2.28 -11.65
C THR A 140 -5.28 1.88 -10.63
N TRP A 141 -4.97 0.59 -10.48
CA TRP A 141 -3.88 0.17 -9.60
C TRP A 141 -2.54 0.80 -9.95
N ILE A 142 -2.18 0.82 -11.25
CA ILE A 142 -0.93 1.45 -11.70
C ILE A 142 -0.97 2.95 -11.45
N GLU A 143 -2.05 3.62 -11.84
CA GLU A 143 -2.26 5.07 -11.65
C GLU A 143 -2.16 5.47 -10.17
N GLU A 144 -2.69 4.66 -9.26
CA GLU A 144 -2.61 4.83 -7.80
C GLU A 144 -1.23 4.48 -7.22
N GLY A 145 -0.23 4.19 -8.06
CA GLY A 145 1.16 3.98 -7.65
C GLY A 145 1.60 2.52 -7.57
N ALA A 146 0.80 1.60 -8.11
CA ALA A 146 1.06 0.16 -8.12
C ALA A 146 1.28 -0.42 -6.71
N LEU A 147 0.45 -0.02 -5.74
CA LEU A 147 0.64 -0.33 -4.32
C LEU A 147 0.36 -1.81 -4.01
N TRP A 148 1.21 -2.42 -3.18
CA TRP A 148 1.00 -3.80 -2.70
C TRP A 148 -0.28 -3.92 -1.87
N SER A 149 -0.39 -3.10 -0.83
CA SER A 149 -1.52 -3.04 0.12
C SER A 149 -1.51 -1.68 0.83
N ILE A 150 -2.48 -1.42 1.72
CA ILE A 150 -2.47 -0.24 2.62
C ILE A 150 -1.25 -0.26 3.56
N ALA A 151 -0.70 -1.44 3.85
CA ALA A 151 0.51 -1.57 4.64
C ALA A 151 1.75 -1.55 3.74
N PRO A 152 2.81 -0.80 4.09
CA PRO A 152 4.09 -0.92 3.41
C PRO A 152 4.59 -2.38 3.46
N PRO A 153 5.41 -2.85 2.49
CA PRO A 153 5.98 -4.19 2.54
C PRO A 153 6.63 -4.39 3.89
N SER A 154 6.30 -5.50 4.56
CA SER A 154 6.81 -5.77 5.90
C SER A 154 8.34 -5.68 5.86
N PRO A 155 8.98 -4.80 6.64
CA PRO A 155 10.43 -4.84 6.74
C PRO A 155 10.84 -6.24 7.21
N PRO A 156 12.00 -6.76 6.78
CA PRO A 156 12.50 -8.03 7.33
C PRO A 156 12.45 -7.93 8.86
N PRO A 157 12.08 -9.01 9.58
CA PRO A 157 12.04 -8.96 11.03
C PRO A 157 13.39 -8.42 11.51
N CYS A 158 13.39 -7.26 12.17
CA CYS A 158 14.59 -6.76 12.81
C CYS A 158 15.13 -7.93 13.64
N PRO A 159 16.40 -8.35 13.45
CA PRO A 159 16.96 -9.36 14.32
C PRO A 159 16.72 -8.86 15.74
N LEU A 160 16.04 -9.67 16.55
CA LEU A 160 15.74 -9.37 17.94
C LEU A 160 17.08 -9.02 18.59
N SER A 161 17.40 -7.73 18.70
CA SER A 161 18.57 -7.29 19.43
C SER A 161 18.32 -7.75 20.85
N GLY A 162 19.05 -8.79 21.25
CA GLY A 162 18.87 -9.46 22.52
C GLY A 162 18.79 -8.40 23.61
N ARG A 163 17.64 -8.33 24.29
CA ARG A 163 17.56 -7.66 25.58
C ARG A 163 18.38 -8.52 26.53
N PRO A 164 19.50 -8.04 27.09
CA PRO A 164 20.07 -8.71 28.25
C PRO A 164 19.05 -8.59 29.38
N GLY A 165 18.77 -9.71 30.04
CA GLY A 165 17.85 -9.80 31.17
C GLY A 165 18.22 -8.79 32.25
N GLY A 166 17.20 -8.10 32.74
CA GLY A 166 17.26 -7.30 33.95
C GLY A 166 16.49 -8.00 35.06
N ASP A 167 17.17 -8.90 35.76
CA ASP A 167 16.98 -9.36 37.14
C ASP A 167 18.31 -10.08 37.49
N ASP A 168 18.96 -9.82 38.62
CA ASP A 168 18.51 -10.20 39.95
C ASP A 168 19.00 -9.21 41.03
N GLY A 169 18.10 -8.82 41.92
CA GLY A 169 18.45 -8.24 43.21
C GLY A 169 18.76 -9.31 44.25
N ARG A 170 19.82 -9.09 45.05
CA ARG A 170 20.11 -9.57 46.44
C ARG A 170 21.55 -9.13 46.74
N GLY A 171 21.93 -8.40 47.78
CA GLY A 171 21.40 -8.25 49.14
C GLY A 171 22.42 -8.84 50.13
N HIS A 172 22.92 -8.03 51.08
CA HIS A 172 23.73 -8.40 52.28
C HIS A 172 25.15 -8.96 52.00
N LEU A 173 26.27 -8.54 52.62
CA LEU A 173 26.62 -7.77 53.82
C LEU A 173 27.81 -6.85 53.53
#